data_AF-A0A8T5BIL3-F1
#
_entry.id   AF-A0A8T5BIL3-F1
#
_cell.length_a   1.000
_cell.length_b   1.000
_cell.length_c   1.000
_cell.angle_alpha   90.00
_cell.angle_beta   90.00
_cell.angle_gamma   90.00
#
_symmetry.space_group_name_H-M   'P 1'
#
loop_
_entity.id
_entity.type
_entity.pdbx_description
1 polymer ?
#
loop_
_entity_poly.entity_id
_entity_poly.type
_entity_poly.pdbx_seq_one_letter_code
_entity_poly.pdbx_strand_id
1 'polypeptide(L)'
;MSSMVFSSLIGRNLKDENGREIGKIVSFIIDSSGEVKEVLAENRNEELTKYSVERIKIDQEEVFLVSDVEKRTEDLCGRFPVAYKKREILEKLFRNKEIMPEIYESLSAELDKSINEMRAEAQSLLNEVERQVQFQENMIKSLHLARTFIEMEHGIGNVRDEFFRQSLLSILREIKYASYRKMNLLKTKERILGITLQANKEGVEASTVDSYAVQKPVISVRMADE
;
A
#
# COMPACT_ATOMS: atom_id res chain seq x y z
N MET A 1 -10.00 12.19 -16.24
CA MET A 1 -10.79 13.26 -15.57
C MET A 1 -10.61 14.52 -16.40
N SER A 2 -11.67 15.30 -16.66
CA SER A 2 -11.59 16.44 -17.61
C SER A 2 -10.57 17.51 -17.20
N SER A 3 -9.82 18.05 -18.17
CA SER A 3 -8.81 19.11 -17.98
C SER A 3 -9.35 20.38 -17.32
N MET A 4 -10.66 20.67 -17.49
CA MET A 4 -11.33 21.80 -16.84
C MET A 4 -11.32 21.70 -15.31
N VAL A 5 -11.41 20.49 -14.76
CA VAL A 5 -11.40 20.29 -13.30
C VAL A 5 -10.05 20.69 -12.71
N PHE A 6 -8.94 20.30 -13.35
CA PHE A 6 -7.59 20.60 -12.86
C PHE A 6 -7.26 22.09 -12.90
N SER A 7 -7.68 22.81 -13.93
CA SER A 7 -7.44 24.27 -14.02
C SER A 7 -7.98 25.03 -12.80
N SER A 8 -9.11 24.58 -12.24
CA SER A 8 -9.74 25.16 -11.05
C SER A 8 -9.01 24.87 -9.73
N LEU A 9 -8.00 24.00 -9.75
CA LEU A 9 -7.20 23.63 -8.58
C LEU A 9 -5.92 24.46 -8.46
N ILE A 10 -5.54 25.21 -9.50
CA ILE A 10 -4.38 26.11 -9.43
C ILE A 10 -4.59 27.12 -8.31
N GLY A 11 -3.56 27.28 -7.48
CA GLY A 11 -3.58 28.15 -6.32
C GLY A 11 -4.25 27.55 -5.08
N ARG A 12 -4.83 26.35 -5.15
CA ARG A 12 -5.36 25.67 -3.96
C ARG A 12 -4.25 25.06 -3.11
N ASN A 13 -4.52 24.96 -1.81
CA ASN A 13 -3.61 24.32 -0.87
C ASN A 13 -3.63 22.81 -1.09
N LEU A 14 -2.43 22.22 -1.12
CA LEU A 14 -2.22 20.79 -1.14
C LEU A 14 -1.96 20.32 0.28
N LYS A 15 -2.77 19.38 0.75
CA LYS A 15 -2.65 18.77 2.06
C LYS A 15 -2.15 17.34 1.95
N ASP A 16 -1.49 16.83 2.98
CA ASP A 16 -1.25 15.39 3.09
C ASP A 16 -2.51 14.65 3.57
N GLU A 17 -2.45 13.32 3.60
CA GLU A 17 -3.51 12.44 4.09
C GLU A 17 -3.92 12.65 5.57
N ASN A 18 -3.17 13.49 6.31
CA ASN A 18 -3.47 13.86 7.70
C ASN A 18 -4.03 15.29 7.82
N GLY A 19 -4.30 15.96 6.69
CA GLY A 19 -4.83 17.32 6.63
C GLY A 19 -3.78 18.42 6.86
N ARG A 20 -2.49 18.08 6.95
CA ARG A 20 -1.41 19.07 7.06
C ARG A 20 -1.16 19.68 5.70
N GLU A 21 -1.20 21.00 5.61
CA GLU A 21 -0.81 21.71 4.40
C GLU A 21 0.68 21.53 4.13
N ILE A 22 0.99 20.92 2.98
CA ILE A 22 2.34 20.61 2.51
C ILE A 22 2.80 21.53 1.38
N GLY A 23 1.88 22.25 0.74
CA GLY A 23 2.22 23.20 -0.30
C GLY A 23 1.01 23.79 -1.00
N LYS A 24 1.24 24.42 -2.14
CA LYS A 24 0.23 25.06 -2.99
C LYS A 24 0.41 24.59 -4.43
N ILE A 25 -0.68 24.26 -5.10
CA ILE A 25 -0.65 23.84 -6.50
C ILE A 25 -0.35 25.07 -7.37
N VAL A 26 0.66 24.99 -8.21
CA VAL A 26 1.07 26.10 -9.09
C VAL A 26 0.79 25.81 -10.56
N SER A 27 0.88 24.56 -11.01
CA SER A 27 0.69 24.18 -12.40
C SER A 27 0.49 22.68 -12.58
N PHE A 28 0.30 22.25 -13.82
CA PHE A 28 0.18 20.86 -14.25
C PHE A 28 1.08 20.58 -15.45
N ILE A 29 1.57 19.36 -15.54
CA ILE A 29 2.28 18.85 -16.72
C ILE A 29 1.33 17.95 -17.48
N ILE A 30 1.16 18.26 -18.76
CA ILE A 30 0.22 17.62 -19.68
C ILE A 30 1.03 16.85 -20.72
N ASP A 31 0.58 15.66 -21.09
CA ASP A 31 1.20 14.86 -22.14
C ASP A 31 0.76 15.29 -23.56
N SER A 32 1.30 14.64 -24.58
CA SER A 32 0.95 14.91 -25.98
C SER A 32 -0.50 14.58 -26.34
N SER A 33 -1.21 13.82 -25.50
CA SER A 33 -2.63 13.50 -25.67
C SER A 33 -3.55 14.55 -25.03
N GLY A 34 -3.01 15.51 -24.29
CA GLY A 34 -3.77 16.53 -23.57
C GLY A 34 -4.19 16.10 -22.16
N GLU A 35 -3.72 14.94 -21.67
CA GLU A 35 -4.02 14.44 -20.33
C GLU A 35 -3.01 14.95 -19.31
N VAL A 36 -3.51 15.37 -18.15
CA VAL A 36 -2.67 15.78 -17.02
C VAL A 36 -1.96 14.55 -16.45
N LYS A 37 -0.63 14.60 -16.33
CA LYS A 37 0.20 13.54 -15.75
C LYS A 37 0.77 13.89 -14.40
N GLU A 38 1.19 15.15 -14.24
CA GLU A 38 1.81 15.60 -13.00
C GLU A 38 1.20 16.91 -12.51
N VAL A 39 1.15 17.05 -11.20
CA VAL A 39 0.83 18.28 -10.49
C VAL A 39 2.12 18.88 -9.99
N LEU A 40 2.33 20.15 -10.29
CA LEU A 40 3.44 20.92 -9.78
C LEU A 40 2.95 21.71 -8.56
N ALA A 41 3.59 21.48 -7.42
CA ALA A 41 3.26 22.16 -6.17
C ALA A 41 4.51 22.80 -5.56
N GLU A 42 4.32 24.01 -5.03
CA GLU A 42 5.32 24.75 -4.29
C GLU A 42 5.19 24.44 -2.80
N ASN A 43 6.29 24.02 -2.17
CA ASN A 43 6.32 23.76 -0.74
C ASN A 43 6.59 25.06 0.06
N ARG A 44 6.60 24.98 1.39
CA ARG A 44 6.86 26.14 2.26
C ARG A 44 8.27 26.73 2.14
N ASN A 45 9.19 26.01 1.50
CA ASN A 45 10.55 26.45 1.24
C ASN A 45 10.69 27.06 -0.17
N GLU A 46 9.58 27.34 -0.85
CA GLU A 46 9.54 27.86 -2.23
C GLU A 46 10.12 26.88 -3.27
N GLU A 47 10.25 25.60 -2.91
CA GLU A 47 10.72 24.57 -3.83
C GLU A 47 9.56 23.94 -4.59
N LEU A 48 9.73 23.80 -5.90
CA LEU A 48 8.78 23.15 -6.78
C LEU A 48 8.99 21.64 -6.79
N THR A 49 7.97 20.90 -6.39
CA THR A 49 7.93 19.44 -6.41
C THR A 49 6.86 18.94 -7.36
N LYS A 50 7.17 17.86 -8.08
CA LYS A 50 6.23 17.17 -8.98
C LYS A 50 5.60 15.98 -8.28
N TYR A 51 4.29 15.82 -8.46
CA TYR A 51 3.54 14.67 -7.98
C TYR A 51 2.72 14.08 -9.12
N SER A 52 2.71 12.75 -9.24
CA SER A 52 1.80 12.08 -10.18
C SER A 52 0.35 12.46 -9.87
N VAL A 53 -0.45 12.70 -10.91
CA VAL A 53 -1.89 12.98 -10.79
C VAL A 53 -2.64 11.85 -10.10
N GLU A 54 -2.15 10.61 -10.21
CA GLU A 54 -2.73 9.42 -9.58
C GLU A 54 -2.65 9.45 -8.05
N ARG A 55 -1.77 10.30 -7.50
CA ARG A 55 -1.61 10.53 -6.06
C ARG A 55 -2.44 11.72 -5.58
N ILE A 56 -3.20 12.37 -6.46
CA ILE A 56 -4.04 13.50 -6.09
C ILE A 56 -5.47 13.04 -5.88
N LYS A 57 -5.98 13.31 -4.68
CA LYS A 57 -7.38 13.09 -4.32
C LYS A 57 -8.06 14.43 -4.07
N ILE A 58 -9.20 14.62 -4.69
CA ILE A 58 -10.03 15.81 -4.52
C ILE A 58 -11.25 15.39 -3.72
N ASP A 59 -11.48 16.05 -2.58
CA ASP A 59 -12.69 15.87 -1.77
C ASP A 59 -13.34 17.23 -1.57
N GLN A 60 -14.52 17.41 -2.18
CA GLN A 60 -15.21 18.70 -2.27
C GLN A 60 -14.30 19.81 -2.84
N GLU A 61 -13.80 20.69 -1.98
CA GLU A 61 -12.91 21.79 -2.36
C GLU A 61 -11.45 21.57 -1.95
N GLU A 62 -11.17 20.52 -1.16
CA GLU A 62 -9.84 20.23 -0.63
C GLU A 62 -9.07 19.26 -1.53
N VAL A 63 -7.76 19.51 -1.66
CA VAL A 63 -6.87 18.69 -2.48
C VAL A 63 -5.85 18.01 -1.58
N PHE A 64 -5.79 16.69 -1.68
CA PHE A 64 -4.93 15.84 -0.88
C PHE A 64 -3.91 15.12 -1.75
N LEU A 65 -2.67 15.05 -1.25
CA LEU A 65 -1.63 14.20 -1.77
C LEU A 65 -1.64 12.88 -0.98
N VAL A 66 -1.96 11.80 -1.67
CA VAL A 66 -1.78 10.44 -1.19
C VAL A 66 -0.29 10.09 -1.23
N SER A 67 0.20 9.45 -0.18
CA SER A 67 1.57 8.97 -0.14
C SER A 67 1.83 7.90 -1.21
N ASP A 68 3.08 7.80 -1.69
CA ASP A 68 3.45 6.81 -2.71
C ASP A 68 3.17 5.38 -2.24
N VAL A 69 3.54 5.10 -0.99
CA VAL A 69 3.29 3.82 -0.33
C VAL A 69 1.81 3.49 -0.27
N GLU A 70 0.96 4.44 0.11
CA GLU A 70 -0.49 4.22 0.18
C GLU A 70 -1.08 3.98 -1.20
N LYS A 71 -0.65 4.74 -2.21
CA LYS A 71 -1.12 4.56 -3.59
C LYS A 71 -0.73 3.19 -4.15
N ARG A 72 0.53 2.80 -4.02
CA ARG A 72 1.03 1.48 -4.46
C ARG A 72 0.34 0.34 -3.69
N THR A 73 0.06 0.53 -2.41
CA THR A 73 -0.71 -0.42 -1.61
C THR A 73 -2.14 -0.58 -2.13
N GLU A 74 -2.83 0.51 -2.46
CA GLU A 74 -4.17 0.47 -3.07
C GLU A 74 -4.16 -0.31 -4.39
N ASP A 75 -3.21 0.00 -5.28
CA ASP A 75 -3.09 -0.65 -6.58
C ASP A 75 -2.79 -2.14 -6.44
N LEU A 76 -1.90 -2.52 -5.50
CA LEU A 76 -1.60 -3.90 -5.20
C LEU A 76 -2.80 -4.64 -4.60
N CYS A 77 -3.52 -4.02 -3.66
CA CYS A 77 -4.75 -4.58 -3.08
C CYS A 77 -5.85 -4.79 -4.12
N GLY A 78 -5.90 -3.98 -5.18
CA GLY A 78 -6.84 -4.15 -6.29
C GLY A 78 -6.44 -5.27 -7.26
N ARG A 79 -5.15 -5.34 -7.63
CA ARG A 79 -4.66 -6.28 -8.67
C ARG A 79 -4.47 -7.70 -8.15
N PHE A 80 -3.92 -7.85 -6.95
CA PHE A 80 -3.49 -9.15 -6.43
C PHE A 80 -4.65 -10.17 -6.30
N PRO A 81 -5.80 -9.83 -5.67
CA PRO A 81 -6.91 -10.78 -5.54
C PRO A 81 -7.48 -11.21 -6.88
N VAL A 82 -7.50 -10.31 -7.87
CA VAL A 82 -8.01 -10.61 -9.22
C VAL A 82 -7.11 -11.63 -9.92
N ALA A 83 -5.79 -11.44 -9.87
CA ALA A 83 -4.85 -12.38 -10.48
C ALA A 83 -4.90 -13.76 -9.80
N TYR A 84 -4.97 -13.78 -8.47
CA TYR A 84 -5.09 -15.02 -7.71
C TYR A 84 -6.38 -15.78 -8.06
N LYS A 85 -7.52 -15.09 -8.09
CA LYS A 85 -8.81 -15.71 -8.46
C LYS A 85 -8.84 -16.21 -9.90
N LYS A 86 -8.20 -15.49 -10.84
CA LYS A 86 -8.01 -15.97 -12.22
C LYS A 86 -7.20 -17.27 -12.25
N ARG A 87 -6.14 -17.37 -11.44
CA ARG A 87 -5.31 -18.58 -11.32
C ARG A 87 -6.08 -19.78 -10.79
N GLU A 88 -6.96 -19.56 -9.81
CA GLU A 88 -7.84 -20.61 -9.28
C GLU A 88 -8.90 -21.06 -10.29
N ILE A 89 -9.50 -20.13 -11.03
CA ILE A 89 -10.48 -20.46 -12.07
C ILE A 89 -9.81 -21.26 -13.19
N LEU A 90 -8.62 -20.84 -13.63
CA LEU A 90 -7.84 -21.56 -14.64
C LEU A 90 -7.57 -23.01 -14.22
N GLU A 91 -7.23 -23.22 -12.95
CA GLU A 91 -7.04 -24.56 -12.38
C GLU A 91 -8.32 -25.40 -12.43
N LYS A 92 -9.48 -24.81 -12.10
CA LYS A 92 -10.77 -25.49 -12.16
C LYS A 92 -11.14 -25.89 -13.59
N LEU A 93 -10.94 -24.99 -14.57
CA LEU A 93 -11.19 -25.27 -15.98
C LEU A 93 -10.34 -26.44 -16.48
N PHE A 94 -9.06 -26.49 -16.07
CA PHE A 94 -8.16 -27.58 -16.44
C PHE A 94 -8.59 -28.92 -15.82
N ARG A 95 -8.90 -28.94 -14.52
CA ARG A 95 -9.39 -30.15 -13.83
C ARG A 95 -10.69 -30.69 -14.44
N ASN A 96 -11.59 -29.81 -14.87
CA ASN A 96 -12.83 -30.18 -15.54
C ASN A 96 -12.63 -30.60 -17.01
N LYS A 97 -11.39 -30.57 -17.52
CA LYS A 97 -11.03 -30.86 -18.91
C LYS A 97 -11.73 -29.93 -19.92
N GLU A 98 -12.05 -28.72 -19.51
CA GLU A 98 -12.68 -27.69 -20.34
C GLU A 98 -11.68 -26.94 -21.23
N ILE A 99 -10.38 -27.06 -20.93
CA ILE A 99 -9.28 -26.44 -21.68
C ILE A 99 -8.17 -27.46 -21.96
N MET A 100 -7.43 -27.22 -23.05
CA MET A 100 -6.29 -28.05 -23.44
C MET A 100 -5.08 -27.83 -22.51
N PRO A 101 -4.24 -28.86 -22.26
CA PRO A 101 -3.04 -28.74 -21.43
C PRO A 101 -2.11 -27.61 -21.86
N GLU A 102 -1.92 -27.40 -23.15
CA GLU A 102 -1.00 -26.38 -23.68
C GLU A 102 -1.47 -24.96 -23.34
N ILE A 103 -2.79 -24.73 -23.36
CA ILE A 103 -3.39 -23.45 -22.99
C ILE A 103 -3.28 -23.22 -21.47
N TYR A 104 -3.50 -24.27 -20.68
CA TYR A 104 -3.33 -24.22 -19.24
C TYR A 104 -1.89 -23.89 -18.85
N GLU A 105 -0.90 -24.57 -19.43
CA GLU A 105 0.52 -24.35 -19.15
C GLU A 105 0.94 -22.91 -19.47
N SER A 106 0.53 -22.39 -20.63
CA SER A 106 0.87 -21.01 -21.02
C SER A 106 0.25 -19.97 -20.08
N LEU A 107 -1.05 -20.09 -19.77
CA LEU A 107 -1.74 -19.09 -18.95
C LEU A 107 -1.36 -19.19 -17.46
N SER A 108 -1.08 -20.40 -16.96
CA SER A 108 -0.64 -20.58 -15.57
C SER A 108 0.74 -19.97 -15.37
N ALA A 109 1.68 -20.15 -16.31
CA ALA A 109 2.99 -19.53 -16.26
C ALA A 109 2.91 -17.99 -16.21
N GLU A 110 2.04 -17.37 -17.02
CA GLU A 110 1.86 -15.91 -17.03
C GLU A 110 1.27 -15.39 -15.71
N LEU A 111 0.22 -16.04 -15.20
CA LEU A 111 -0.42 -15.67 -13.93
C LEU A 111 0.52 -15.90 -12.74
N ASP A 112 1.23 -17.01 -12.69
CA ASP A 112 2.16 -17.33 -11.61
C ASP A 112 3.33 -16.35 -11.59
N LYS A 113 3.84 -15.95 -12.76
CA LYS A 113 4.83 -14.87 -12.87
C LYS A 113 4.30 -13.56 -12.30
N SER A 114 3.12 -13.11 -12.73
CA SER A 114 2.51 -11.86 -12.26
C SER A 114 2.24 -11.88 -10.75
N ILE A 115 1.73 -12.98 -10.21
CA ILE A 115 1.51 -13.17 -8.77
C ILE A 115 2.83 -13.09 -8.00
N ASN A 116 3.90 -13.70 -8.50
CA ASN A 116 5.21 -13.65 -7.86
C ASN A 116 5.82 -12.24 -7.88
N GLU A 117 5.67 -11.50 -8.98
CA GLU A 117 6.07 -10.09 -9.06
C GLU A 117 5.32 -9.24 -8.04
N MET A 118 4.00 -9.44 -7.91
CA MET A 118 3.20 -8.73 -6.90
C MET A 118 3.54 -9.13 -5.46
N ARG A 119 3.96 -10.38 -5.19
CA ARG A 119 4.49 -10.78 -3.87
C ARG A 119 5.80 -10.07 -3.55
N ALA A 120 6.70 -9.95 -4.53
CA ALA A 120 7.94 -9.21 -4.37
C ALA A 120 7.68 -7.71 -4.12
N GLU A 121 6.72 -7.13 -4.84
CA GLU A 121 6.24 -5.76 -4.61
C GLU A 121 5.68 -5.59 -3.19
N ALA A 122 4.85 -6.52 -2.72
CA ALA A 122 4.31 -6.52 -1.36
C ALA A 122 5.43 -6.52 -0.30
N GLN A 123 6.45 -7.38 -0.47
CA GLN A 123 7.58 -7.44 0.44
C GLN A 123 8.40 -6.14 0.43
N SER A 124 8.60 -5.55 -0.74
CA SER A 124 9.26 -4.27 -0.89
C SER A 124 8.51 -3.15 -0.15
N LEU A 125 7.18 -3.08 -0.32
CA LEU A 125 6.33 -2.12 0.39
C LEU A 125 6.34 -2.33 1.90
N LEU A 126 6.32 -3.58 2.39
CA LEU A 126 6.42 -3.87 3.82
C LEU A 126 7.73 -3.34 4.41
N ASN A 127 8.85 -3.60 3.74
CA ASN A 127 10.16 -3.12 4.19
C ASN A 127 10.21 -1.58 4.20
N GLU A 128 9.59 -0.92 3.22
CA GLU A 128 9.51 0.54 3.16
C GLU A 128 8.66 1.10 4.29
N VAL A 129 7.46 0.54 4.52
CA VAL A 129 6.56 0.92 5.62
C VAL A 129 7.25 0.75 6.96
N GLU A 130 7.98 -0.35 7.19
CA GLU A 130 8.70 -0.58 8.44
C GLU A 130 9.78 0.46 8.70
N ARG A 131 10.55 0.84 7.68
CA ARG A 131 11.53 1.94 7.79
C ARG A 131 10.85 3.26 8.15
N GLN A 132 9.72 3.56 7.52
CA GLN A 132 8.97 4.79 7.83
C GLN A 132 8.39 4.77 9.24
N VAL A 133 7.84 3.64 9.70
CA VAL A 133 7.36 3.46 11.09
C VAL A 133 8.50 3.70 12.07
N GLN A 134 9.67 3.09 11.85
CA GLN A 134 10.82 3.26 12.73
C GLN A 134 11.30 4.71 12.76
N PHE A 135 11.27 5.40 11.62
CA PHE A 135 11.58 6.82 11.55
C PHE A 135 10.61 7.66 12.38
N GLN A 136 9.29 7.44 12.26
CA GLN A 136 8.30 8.16 13.06
C GLN A 136 8.48 7.87 14.56
N GLU A 137 8.78 6.64 14.94
CA GLU A 137 9.06 6.28 16.34
C GLU A 137 10.27 7.03 16.91
N ASN A 138 11.35 7.10 16.15
CA ASN A 138 12.55 7.81 16.57
C ASN A 138 12.27 9.31 16.68
N MET A 139 11.53 9.89 15.74
CA MET A 139 11.08 11.28 15.79
C MET A 139 10.25 11.57 17.05
N ILE A 140 9.28 10.71 17.36
CA ILE A 140 8.44 10.84 18.57
C ILE A 140 9.31 10.80 19.83
N LYS A 141 10.27 9.87 19.92
CA LYS A 141 11.21 9.79 21.06
C LYS A 141 12.04 11.06 21.20
N SER A 142 12.61 11.58 20.12
CA SER A 142 13.39 12.82 20.12
C SER A 142 12.54 14.04 20.53
N LEU A 143 11.29 14.12 20.08
CA LEU A 143 10.37 15.19 20.48
C LEU A 143 9.99 15.12 21.96
N HIS A 144 9.81 13.92 22.51
CA HIS A 144 9.61 13.75 23.96
C HIS A 144 10.85 14.18 24.76
N LEU A 145 12.05 13.86 24.29
CA LEU A 145 13.29 14.32 24.92
C LEU A 145 13.39 15.86 24.90
N ALA A 146 13.10 16.48 23.75
CA ALA A 146 13.08 17.94 23.61
C ALA A 146 12.05 18.59 24.54
N ARG A 147 10.86 17.99 24.68
CA ARG A 147 9.83 18.41 25.64
C ARG A 147 10.36 18.37 27.08
N THR A 148 11.02 17.28 27.47
CA THR A 148 11.59 17.15 28.82
C THR A 148 12.62 18.25 29.09
N PHE A 149 13.54 18.49 28.16
CA PHE A 149 14.57 19.51 28.35
C PHE A 149 13.98 20.92 28.45
N ILE A 150 13.02 21.29 27.61
CA ILE A 150 12.43 22.64 27.71
C ILE A 150 11.62 22.82 29.00
N GLU A 151 10.99 21.77 29.53
CA GLU A 151 10.35 21.79 30.85
C GLU A 151 11.36 22.00 31.99
N MET A 152 12.52 21.34 31.92
CA MET A 152 13.60 21.54 32.88
C MET A 152 14.15 22.97 32.83
N GLU A 153 14.49 23.47 31.64
CA GLU A 153 15.04 24.82 31.45
C GLU A 153 14.05 25.92 31.87
N HIS A 154 12.75 25.71 31.63
CA HIS A 154 11.71 26.58 32.16
C HIS A 154 11.63 26.52 33.69
N GLY A 155 11.67 25.33 34.27
CA GLY A 155 11.59 25.11 35.72
C GLY A 155 12.73 25.77 36.51
N ILE A 156 13.93 25.86 35.93
CA ILE A 156 15.07 26.57 36.54
C ILE A 156 15.15 28.07 36.19
N GLY A 157 14.18 28.58 35.43
CA GLY A 157 14.05 30.00 35.09
C GLY A 157 14.88 30.46 33.89
N ASN A 158 15.52 29.54 33.14
CA ASN A 158 16.32 29.88 31.96
C ASN A 158 15.46 30.23 30.73
N VAL A 159 14.21 29.76 30.69
CA VAL A 159 13.27 30.04 29.60
C VAL A 159 12.09 30.86 30.13
N ARG A 160 11.75 31.94 29.43
CA ARG A 160 10.56 32.75 29.76
C ARG A 160 9.26 32.00 29.40
N ASP A 161 8.22 32.19 30.21
CA ASP A 161 6.89 31.56 30.04
C ASP A 161 6.34 31.65 28.61
N GLU A 162 6.49 32.79 27.95
CA GLU A 162 6.03 33.02 26.57
C GLU A 162 6.67 32.04 25.58
N PHE A 163 8.00 31.95 25.59
CA PHE A 163 8.75 31.06 24.70
C PHE A 163 8.59 29.60 25.07
N PHE A 164 8.47 29.29 26.37
CA PHE A 164 8.15 27.95 26.83
C PHE A 164 6.81 27.48 26.24
N ARG A 165 5.74 28.27 26.40
CA ARG A 165 4.41 27.92 25.87
C ARG A 165 4.40 27.75 24.36
N GLN A 166 5.03 28.66 23.62
CA GLN A 166 5.10 28.59 22.16
C GLN A 166 5.84 27.34 21.67
N SER A 167 6.97 27.03 22.29
CA SER A 167 7.80 25.87 21.94
C SER A 167 7.12 24.56 22.33
N LEU A 168 6.52 24.49 23.53
CA LEU A 168 5.76 23.33 23.98
C LEU A 168 4.60 23.02 23.04
N LEU A 169 3.82 24.03 22.64
CA LEU A 169 2.74 23.86 21.66
C LEU A 169 3.25 23.31 20.32
N SER A 170 4.42 23.78 19.86
CA SER A 170 5.01 23.31 18.60
C SER A 170 5.47 21.85 18.69
N ILE A 171 6.13 21.47 19.78
CA ILE A 171 6.53 20.09 20.05
C ILE A 171 5.32 19.16 20.14
N LEU A 172 4.29 19.55 20.90
CA LEU A 172 3.07 18.73 21.06
C LEU A 172 2.33 18.52 19.73
N ARG A 173 2.28 19.53 18.86
CA ARG A 173 1.70 19.40 17.51
C ARG A 173 2.46 18.39 16.66
N GLU A 174 3.79 18.43 16.67
CA GLU A 174 4.61 17.48 15.91
C GLU A 174 4.53 16.06 16.48
N ILE A 175 4.46 15.88 17.82
CA ILE A 175 4.23 14.56 18.43
C ILE A 175 2.89 13.99 17.95
N LYS A 176 1.82 14.80 18.00
CA LYS A 176 0.50 14.40 17.53
C LYS A 176 0.57 13.96 16.06
N TYR A 177 1.15 14.80 15.20
CA TYR A 177 1.25 14.55 13.77
C TYR A 177 2.07 13.27 13.46
N ALA A 178 3.26 13.11 14.04
CA ALA A 178 4.08 11.91 13.87
C ALA A 178 3.37 10.63 14.36
N SER A 179 2.61 10.72 15.45
CA SER A 179 1.81 9.61 15.98
C SER A 179 0.69 9.19 15.01
N TYR A 180 -0.02 10.14 14.42
CA TYR A 180 -1.04 9.85 13.40
C TYR A 180 -0.41 9.19 12.16
N ARG A 181 0.72 9.70 11.67
CA ARG A 181 1.44 9.10 10.54
C ARG A 181 1.86 7.67 10.84
N LYS A 182 2.44 7.42 12.01
CA LYS A 182 2.80 6.06 12.44
C LYS A 182 1.58 5.14 12.44
N MET A 183 0.45 5.59 12.99
CA MET A 183 -0.79 4.80 13.01
C MET A 183 -1.29 4.47 11.60
N ASN A 184 -1.25 5.43 10.67
CA ASN A 184 -1.68 5.21 9.29
C ASN A 184 -0.75 4.22 8.57
N LEU A 185 0.57 4.36 8.73
CA LEU A 185 1.55 3.40 8.20
C LEU A 185 1.31 1.98 8.72
N LEU A 186 0.97 1.82 10.01
CA LEU A 186 0.62 0.52 10.57
C LEU A 186 -0.65 -0.06 9.94
N LYS A 187 -1.69 0.76 9.67
CA LYS A 187 -2.88 0.31 8.93
C LYS A 187 -2.54 -0.14 7.51
N THR A 188 -1.67 0.59 6.82
CA THR A 188 -1.16 0.20 5.50
C THR A 188 -0.40 -1.13 5.58
N LYS A 189 0.45 -1.33 6.60
CA LYS A 189 1.13 -2.61 6.85
C LYS A 189 0.14 -3.77 6.98
N GLU A 190 -0.89 -3.60 7.80
CA GLU A 190 -1.94 -4.63 7.97
C GLU A 190 -2.67 -4.96 6.66
N ARG A 191 -2.94 -3.95 5.81
CA ARG A 191 -3.55 -4.17 4.49
C ARG A 191 -2.66 -4.99 3.57
N ILE A 192 -1.35 -4.71 3.52
CA ILE A 192 -0.39 -5.46 2.71
C ILE A 192 -0.26 -6.91 3.22
N LEU A 193 -0.24 -7.11 4.54
CA LEU A 193 -0.22 -8.45 5.14
C LEU A 193 -1.52 -9.21 4.86
N GLY A 194 -2.67 -8.54 4.90
CA GLY A 194 -3.97 -9.15 4.64
C GLY A 194 -4.05 -9.81 3.26
N ILE A 195 -3.58 -9.11 2.21
CA ILE A 195 -3.61 -9.64 0.84
C ILE A 195 -2.62 -10.78 0.60
N THR A 196 -1.50 -10.80 1.31
CA THR A 196 -0.47 -11.85 1.18
C THR A 196 -0.82 -13.09 1.99
N LEU A 197 -1.51 -12.95 3.13
CA LEU A 197 -1.91 -14.06 4.01
C LEU A 197 -3.20 -14.77 3.55
N GLN A 198 -4.18 -14.05 2.99
CA GLN A 198 -5.40 -14.66 2.45
C GLN A 198 -5.09 -15.68 1.34
N ALA A 199 -4.05 -15.42 0.54
CA ALA A 199 -3.56 -16.31 -0.51
C ALA A 199 -2.91 -17.63 0.01
N ASN A 200 -2.54 -17.68 1.29
CA ASN A 200 -1.93 -18.88 1.89
C ASN A 200 -2.95 -19.77 2.60
N LYS A 201 -4.14 -19.25 2.95
CA LYS A 201 -5.17 -20.05 3.63
C LYS A 201 -6.08 -20.80 2.65
N GLU A 202 -6.36 -20.24 1.48
CA GLU A 202 -7.21 -20.89 0.47
C GLU A 202 -6.46 -21.97 -0.34
N GLY A 203 -5.13 -21.98 -0.30
CA GLY A 203 -4.29 -23.03 -0.92
C GLY A 203 -4.10 -24.30 -0.10
N VAL A 204 -4.47 -24.32 1.19
CA VAL A 204 -4.24 -25.48 2.10
C VAL A 204 -5.44 -26.42 2.17
N GLU A 205 -6.66 -25.96 1.86
CA GLU A 205 -7.86 -26.82 1.88
C GLU A 205 -8.01 -27.69 0.63
N ALA A 206 -7.24 -27.44 -0.44
CA ALA A 206 -7.32 -28.22 -1.69
C ALA A 206 -6.36 -29.42 -1.77
N SER A 207 -5.45 -29.61 -0.79
CA SER A 207 -4.39 -30.63 -0.87
C SER A 207 -4.56 -31.84 0.06
N THR A 208 -5.71 -32.06 0.69
CA THR A 208 -5.89 -33.17 1.66
C THR A 208 -7.00 -34.17 1.36
N VAL A 209 -7.61 -34.18 0.16
CA VAL A 209 -8.59 -35.21 -0.20
C VAL A 209 -8.30 -35.80 -1.57
N ASP A 210 -7.39 -36.78 -1.61
CA ASP A 210 -7.62 -38.12 -2.15
C ASP A 210 -6.29 -38.85 -2.34
N SER A 211 -5.92 -39.65 -1.34
CA SER A 211 -5.15 -40.86 -1.58
C SER A 211 -5.88 -42.03 -0.95
N TYR A 212 -5.89 -43.15 -1.69
CA TYR A 212 -6.45 -44.46 -1.38
C TYR A 212 -7.91 -44.75 -1.78
N ALA A 213 -8.10 -45.14 -3.05
CA ALA A 213 -8.81 -46.38 -3.39
C ALA A 213 -8.64 -46.76 -4.88
N VAL A 214 -7.71 -47.66 -5.18
CA VAL A 214 -7.85 -48.55 -6.35
C VAL A 214 -7.49 -49.97 -5.92
N GLN A 215 -8.50 -50.72 -5.50
CA GLN A 215 -8.45 -52.18 -5.49
C GLN A 215 -8.55 -52.68 -6.93
N LYS A 216 -7.54 -53.41 -7.41
CA LYS A 216 -7.61 -54.17 -8.66
C LYS A 216 -8.46 -55.43 -8.46
N PRO A 217 -9.37 -55.78 -9.37
CA PRO A 217 -9.98 -57.11 -9.37
C PRO A 217 -9.02 -58.12 -10.00
N VAL A 218 -8.80 -59.25 -9.31
CA VAL A 218 -8.12 -60.43 -9.84
C VAL A 218 -9.13 -61.25 -10.64
N ILE A 219 -8.89 -61.39 -11.94
CA ILE A 219 -9.61 -62.30 -12.83
C ILE A 219 -9.00 -63.69 -12.63
N SER A 220 -9.80 -64.65 -12.16
CA SER A 220 -9.44 -66.07 -12.14
C SER A 220 -9.98 -66.76 -13.39
N VAL A 221 -9.07 -67.30 -14.21
CA VAL A 221 -9.39 -68.26 -15.28
C VAL A 221 -8.96 -69.65 -14.81
N ARG A 222 -9.88 -70.60 -14.95
CA ARG A 222 -9.80 -72.04 -14.60
C ARG A 222 -8.71 -72.78 -15.38
N MET A 223 -8.18 -73.84 -14.78
CA MET A 223 -7.92 -75.12 -15.47
C MET A 223 -8.16 -76.27 -14.49
N ALA A 224 -8.84 -77.31 -14.99
CA ALA A 224 -8.99 -78.63 -14.39
C ALA A 224 -7.83 -79.54 -14.83
N ASP A 225 -7.83 -80.75 -14.25
CA ASP A 225 -7.09 -81.97 -14.60
C ASP A 225 -5.70 -82.14 -13.97
N GLU A 226 -5.59 -82.94 -12.89
CA GLU A 226 -5.36 -84.40 -12.88
C GLU A 226 -5.46 -84.97 -11.44
#